data_AF-K2MYN8-F1
#
_entry.id   AF-K2MYN8-F1
#
_cell.length_a   1.000
_cell.length_b   1.000
_cell.length_c   1.000
_cell.angle_alpha   90.00
_cell.angle_beta   90.00
_cell.angle_gamma   90.00
#
_symmetry.space_group_name_H-M   'P 1'
#
loop_
_entity.id
_entity.type
_entity.pdbx_description
1 polymer ?
#
loop_
_entity_poly.entity_id
_entity_poly.type
_entity_poly.pdbx_seq_one_letter_code
_entity_poly.pdbx_strand_id
1 'polypeptide(L)'
;MLVTLPVYSNKEEGNGKDELHLWLTDNTHIVDIGPVSGDDDAAASSLLYKSGENGDNAKKKDELIALYEKKKGDEETPSPGMVSVLLKKELERVKKVLTTWKKVDERVSKLCPTSSAEQDKSTANACADKITDGLVGFLSGNLSDGKWSDEYLGVNATVKGDATVATEPVDGVKFTGRGAGAEWPVGSQGENQLYHFANYNFTLVATVFIGSEPEEGGNPIPLMGC
;
A
#
# COMPACT_ATOMS: atom_id res chain seq x y z
N MET A 1 12.78 -0.78 -4.76
CA MET A 1 13.20 -2.19 -4.71
C MET A 1 12.09 -3.06 -5.28
N LEU A 2 12.45 -4.07 -6.07
CA LEU A 2 11.51 -5.10 -6.53
C LEU A 2 11.87 -6.42 -5.85
N VAL A 3 10.86 -7.14 -5.39
CA VAL A 3 11.03 -8.45 -4.73
C VAL A 3 9.98 -9.40 -5.28
N THR A 4 10.33 -10.67 -5.47
CA THR A 4 9.35 -11.73 -5.68
C THR A 4 9.23 -12.57 -4.43
N LEU A 5 8.02 -12.76 -3.95
CA LEU A 5 7.72 -13.61 -2.79
C LEU A 5 6.58 -14.57 -3.16
N PRO A 6 6.65 -15.84 -2.73
CA PRO A 6 5.51 -16.74 -2.84
C PRO A 6 4.38 -16.23 -1.94
N VAL A 7 3.17 -16.26 -2.46
CA VAL A 7 1.93 -16.02 -1.71
C VAL A 7 1.22 -17.36 -1.62
N TYR A 8 1.01 -17.83 -0.39
CA TYR A 8 0.40 -19.13 -0.17
C TYR A 8 -1.12 -19.01 -0.26
N SER A 9 -1.71 -19.72 -1.22
CA SER A 9 -3.16 -19.86 -1.27
C SER A 9 -3.62 -20.77 -0.12
N ASN A 10 -4.35 -20.20 0.85
CA ASN A 10 -4.99 -20.97 1.92
C ASN A 10 -5.96 -21.98 1.30
N LYS A 11 -5.55 -23.25 1.23
CA LYS A 11 -6.44 -24.36 0.91
C LYS A 11 -6.52 -25.26 2.13
N GLU A 12 -7.70 -25.30 2.74
CA GLU A 12 -8.07 -26.27 3.79
C GLU A 12 -8.05 -27.73 3.29
N GLU A 13 -7.73 -27.99 2.02
CA GLU A 13 -7.56 -29.32 1.45
C GLU A 13 -6.32 -29.37 0.54
N GLY A 14 -5.23 -29.95 1.07
CA GLY A 14 -4.13 -30.63 0.35
C GLY A 14 -3.42 -29.89 -0.80
N ASN A 15 -2.17 -29.49 -0.55
CA ASN A 15 -1.20 -28.86 -1.48
C ASN A 15 -1.62 -27.48 -2.00
N GLY A 16 -1.49 -26.46 -1.14
CA GLY A 16 -1.41 -25.07 -1.56
C GLY A 16 -0.26 -24.89 -2.54
N LYS A 17 -0.53 -24.24 -3.68
CA LYS A 17 0.50 -23.90 -4.65
C LYS A 17 1.10 -22.55 -4.28
N ASP A 18 2.43 -22.46 -4.38
CA ASP A 18 3.20 -21.24 -4.14
C ASP A 18 3.13 -20.37 -5.40
N GLU A 19 2.19 -19.41 -5.45
CA GLU A 19 2.14 -18.44 -6.54
C GLU A 19 3.11 -17.30 -6.24
N LEU A 20 4.11 -17.10 -7.11
CA LEU A 20 5.06 -16.00 -6.96
C LEU A 20 4.38 -14.68 -7.33
N HIS A 21 4.42 -13.71 -6.42
CA HIS A 21 3.97 -12.35 -6.65
C HIS A 21 5.15 -11.39 -6.78
N LEU A 22 5.01 -10.37 -7.62
CA LEU A 22 5.95 -9.25 -7.70
C LEU A 22 5.51 -8.14 -6.74
N TRP A 23 6.40 -7.75 -5.84
CA TRP A 23 6.20 -6.68 -4.89
C TRP A 23 7.11 -5.49 -5.23
N LEU A 24 6.58 -4.29 -5.04
CA LEU A 24 7.32 -3.03 -5.16
C LEU A 24 7.37 -2.34 -3.81
N THR A 25 8.55 -1.86 -3.42
CA THR A 25 8.73 -1.02 -2.22
C THR A 25 9.79 0.05 -2.41
N ASP A 26 9.58 1.23 -1.85
CA ASP A 26 10.57 2.30 -1.70
C ASP A 26 11.20 2.34 -0.30
N ASN A 27 11.06 1.24 0.48
CA ASN A 27 11.41 1.12 1.90
C ASN A 27 10.37 1.71 2.87
N THR A 28 9.32 2.36 2.37
CA THR A 28 8.24 2.94 3.18
C THR A 28 6.90 2.33 2.76
N HIS A 29 6.58 2.44 1.47
CA HIS A 29 5.39 1.88 0.85
C HIS A 29 5.66 0.47 0.33
N ILE A 30 4.66 -0.40 0.41
CA ILE A 30 4.72 -1.77 -0.11
C ILE A 30 3.45 -2.01 -0.92
N VAL A 31 3.59 -2.42 -2.17
CA VAL A 31 2.46 -2.71 -3.07
C VAL A 31 2.68 -4.03 -3.78
N ASP A 32 1.66 -4.88 -3.75
CA ASP A 32 1.58 -6.07 -4.60
C ASP A 32 1.26 -5.65 -6.04
N ILE A 33 2.19 -5.90 -6.95
CA ILE A 33 2.00 -5.63 -8.38
C ILE A 33 1.17 -6.75 -9.04
N GLY A 34 1.21 -7.94 -8.45
CA GLY A 34 0.44 -9.11 -8.84
C GLY A 34 1.29 -10.34 -9.17
N PRO A 35 0.62 -11.41 -9.63
CA PRO A 35 1.25 -12.70 -9.85
C PRO A 35 2.20 -12.73 -11.04
N VAL A 36 3.24 -13.56 -10.93
CA VAL A 36 4.34 -13.76 -11.88
C VAL A 36 4.39 -15.19 -12.40
N SER A 37 4.20 -16.19 -11.53
CA SER A 37 4.25 -17.61 -11.92
C SER A 37 2.89 -18.16 -12.40
N GLY A 38 1.80 -17.43 -12.17
CA GLY A 38 0.45 -17.92 -12.44
C GLY A 38 0.17 -19.19 -11.63
N ASP A 39 -0.31 -20.25 -12.29
CA ASP A 39 -0.65 -21.52 -11.61
C ASP A 39 0.55 -22.43 -11.31
N ASP A 40 1.78 -21.97 -11.59
CA ASP A 40 3.00 -22.72 -11.36
C ASP A 40 3.49 -22.57 -9.92
N ASP A 41 3.74 -23.73 -9.28
CA ASP A 41 4.35 -23.81 -7.96
C ASP A 41 5.85 -23.49 -8.06
N ALA A 42 6.21 -22.33 -7.50
CA ALA A 42 7.54 -21.77 -7.59
C ALA A 42 8.01 -21.18 -6.24
N ALA A 43 9.16 -21.66 -5.76
CA ALA A 43 9.74 -21.23 -4.49
C ALA A 43 10.98 -20.34 -4.64
N ALA A 44 11.71 -20.50 -5.76
CA ALA A 44 12.94 -19.75 -6.04
C ALA A 44 12.81 -18.96 -7.33
N SER A 45 13.30 -17.73 -7.31
CA SER A 45 13.24 -16.83 -8.45
C SER A 45 14.40 -15.83 -8.46
N SER A 46 14.60 -15.21 -9.62
CA SER A 46 15.53 -14.13 -9.86
C SER A 46 14.87 -13.11 -10.78
N LEU A 47 15.05 -11.83 -10.46
CA LEU A 47 14.54 -10.71 -11.23
C LEU A 47 15.70 -9.99 -11.91
N LEU A 48 15.56 -9.74 -13.22
CA LEU A 48 16.47 -8.93 -14.00
C LEU A 48 15.74 -7.74 -14.58
N TYR A 49 16.15 -6.54 -14.17
CA TYR A 49 15.76 -5.30 -14.81
C TYR A 49 16.86 -4.84 -15.77
N LYS A 50 16.50 -4.69 -17.04
CA LYS A 50 17.38 -4.20 -18.09
C LYS A 50 16.87 -2.85 -18.58
N SER A 51 17.72 -1.83 -18.48
CA SER A 51 17.48 -0.49 -19.04
C SER A 51 18.61 -0.18 -20.01
N GLY A 52 18.27 0.13 -21.26
CA GLY A 52 19.25 0.47 -22.29
C GLY A 52 18.67 1.25 -23.46
N GLU A 53 19.53 2.01 -24.13
CA GLU A 53 19.25 2.66 -25.42
C GLU A 53 19.62 1.68 -26.55
N ASN A 54 18.74 1.51 -27.53
CA ASN A 54 18.96 0.54 -28.61
C ASN A 54 19.02 1.28 -29.96
N GLY A 55 20.24 1.53 -30.45
CA GLY A 55 20.53 2.07 -31.80
C GLY A 55 20.05 3.50 -32.08
N ASP A 56 20.42 4.01 -33.26
CA ASP A 56 20.38 5.42 -33.72
C ASP A 56 19.00 6.11 -33.74
N ASN A 57 17.95 5.47 -33.22
CA ASN A 57 16.62 6.05 -32.98
C ASN A 57 16.18 5.71 -31.55
N ALA A 58 16.81 6.38 -30.58
CA ALA A 58 16.77 6.09 -29.15
C ALA A 58 15.35 6.13 -28.54
N LYS A 59 14.68 4.97 -28.49
CA LYS A 59 13.64 4.72 -27.48
C LYS A 59 14.26 3.90 -26.36
N LYS A 60 14.26 4.43 -25.13
CA LYS A 60 14.57 3.65 -23.92
C LYS A 60 13.61 2.47 -23.87
N LYS A 61 14.15 1.26 -23.89
CA LYS A 61 13.37 0.03 -23.80
C LYS A 61 13.74 -0.66 -22.49
N ASP A 62 12.96 -0.34 -21.47
CA ASP A 62 13.06 -1.01 -20.18
C ASP A 62 12.38 -2.38 -20.26
N GLU A 63 13.06 -3.40 -19.78
CA GLU A 63 12.56 -4.78 -19.74
C GLU A 63 12.73 -5.34 -18.33
N LEU A 64 11.68 -5.97 -17.81
CA LEU A 64 11.71 -6.69 -16.54
C LEU A 64 11.48 -8.17 -16.84
N ILE A 65 12.41 -9.02 -16.42
CA ILE A 65 12.38 -10.46 -16.67
C ILE A 65 12.41 -11.17 -15.31
N ALA A 66 11.52 -12.13 -15.12
CA ALA A 66 11.58 -13.08 -14.02
C ALA A 66 12.06 -14.43 -14.54
N LEU A 67 13.05 -15.01 -13.86
CA LEU A 67 13.44 -16.40 -13.99
C LEU A 67 13.01 -17.11 -12.71
N TYR A 68 12.24 -18.18 -12.79
CA TYR A 68 11.83 -18.93 -11.61
C TYR A 68 11.86 -20.45 -11.83
N GLU A 69 12.02 -21.17 -10.73
CA GLU A 69 11.94 -22.61 -10.71
C GLU A 69 10.48 -23.06 -10.70
N LYS A 70 10.13 -23.98 -11.59
CA LYS A 70 8.84 -24.63 -11.65
C LYS A 70 8.98 -26.05 -11.11
N LYS A 71 8.30 -26.34 -10.00
CA LYS A 71 8.18 -27.71 -9.50
C LYS A 71 7.31 -28.52 -10.47
N LYS A 72 7.72 -29.76 -10.78
CA LYS A 72 6.85 -30.74 -11.44
C LYS A 72 6.11 -31.54 -10.38
N GLY A 73 4.83 -31.85 -10.61
CA GLY A 73 4.01 -32.64 -9.69
C GLY A 73 4.47 -34.10 -9.57
N ASP A 74 4.32 -34.67 -8.36
CA ASP A 74 4.43 -36.08 -7.93
C ASP A 74 5.25 -37.05 -8.82
N GLU A 75 6.50 -36.70 -9.12
CA GLU A 75 7.54 -37.68 -9.48
C GLU A 75 8.56 -37.75 -8.34
N GLU A 76 8.97 -38.96 -7.95
CA GLU A 76 9.82 -39.22 -6.76
C GLU A 76 11.17 -38.47 -6.75
N THR A 77 11.60 -37.92 -7.88
CA THR A 77 12.72 -36.96 -7.99
C THR A 77 12.54 -36.04 -9.20
N PRO A 78 11.79 -34.93 -9.11
CA PRO A 78 11.65 -34.02 -10.23
C PRO A 78 12.84 -33.07 -10.21
N SER A 79 13.67 -33.08 -11.27
CA SER A 79 14.57 -31.95 -11.49
C SER A 79 13.70 -30.71 -11.80
N PRO A 80 13.83 -29.60 -11.04
CA PRO A 80 13.02 -28.42 -11.29
C PRO A 80 13.27 -27.88 -12.70
N GLY A 81 12.19 -27.53 -13.40
CA GLY A 81 12.30 -26.79 -14.67
C GLY A 81 12.56 -25.32 -14.38
N MET A 82 13.24 -24.61 -15.29
CA MET A 82 13.39 -23.17 -15.21
C MET A 82 12.50 -22.47 -16.24
N VAL A 83 11.74 -21.47 -15.81
CA VAL A 83 10.84 -20.68 -16.66
C VAL A 83 11.31 -19.23 -16.66
N SER A 84 11.40 -18.63 -17.86
CA SER A 84 11.71 -17.22 -18.05
C SER A 84 10.50 -16.49 -18.60
N VAL A 85 10.08 -15.41 -17.94
CA VAL A 85 8.89 -14.63 -18.27
C VAL A 85 9.26 -13.15 -18.39
N LEU A 86 8.81 -12.52 -19.48
CA LEU A 86 8.96 -11.09 -19.71
C LEU A 86 7.74 -10.34 -19.16
N LEU A 87 7.97 -9.59 -18.08
CA LEU A 87 6.95 -8.95 -17.26
C LEU A 87 6.57 -7.54 -17.76
N LYS A 88 6.04 -7.46 -18.98
CA LYS A 88 5.69 -6.17 -19.61
C LYS A 88 4.56 -5.45 -18.86
N LYS A 89 3.50 -6.19 -18.52
CA LYS A 89 2.30 -5.61 -17.88
C LYS A 89 2.60 -5.17 -16.45
N GLU A 90 3.38 -5.96 -15.74
CA GLU A 90 3.80 -5.73 -14.36
C GLU A 90 4.75 -4.52 -14.32
N LEU A 91 5.68 -4.41 -15.28
CA LEU A 91 6.53 -3.23 -15.39
C LEU A 91 5.73 -1.94 -15.68
N GLU A 92 4.69 -2.00 -16.51
CA GLU A 92 3.78 -0.88 -16.71
C GLU A 92 3.04 -0.50 -15.41
N ARG A 93 2.59 -1.50 -14.63
CA ARG A 93 1.97 -1.26 -13.31
C ARG A 93 2.95 -0.64 -12.33
N VAL A 94 4.18 -1.14 -12.25
CA VAL A 94 5.26 -0.54 -11.42
C VAL A 94 5.43 0.93 -11.74
N LYS A 95 5.53 1.29 -13.03
CA LYS A 95 5.66 2.70 -13.45
C LYS A 95 4.45 3.54 -13.05
N LYS A 96 3.23 2.98 -13.12
CA LYS A 96 2.01 3.66 -12.65
C LYS A 96 2.03 3.88 -11.15
N VAL A 97 2.37 2.86 -10.34
CA VAL A 97 2.47 2.96 -8.87
C VAL A 97 3.49 4.05 -8.48
N LEU A 98 4.69 4.02 -9.06
CA LEU A 98 5.71 5.05 -8.81
C LEU A 98 5.24 6.47 -9.20
N THR A 99 4.42 6.59 -10.24
CA THR A 99 3.83 7.88 -10.64
C THR A 99 2.76 8.32 -9.65
N THR A 100 1.96 7.39 -9.14
CA THR A 100 0.95 7.66 -8.11
C THR A 100 1.61 8.13 -6.81
N TRP A 101 2.61 7.43 -6.29
CA TRP A 101 3.33 7.82 -5.07
C TRP A 101 3.84 9.27 -5.15
N LYS A 102 4.50 9.64 -6.25
CA LYS A 102 4.97 11.02 -6.47
C LYS A 102 3.83 12.05 -6.45
N LYS A 103 2.67 11.74 -7.03
CA LYS A 103 1.51 12.64 -7.02
C LYS A 103 0.89 12.77 -5.63
N VAL A 104 0.94 11.71 -4.83
CA VAL A 104 0.48 11.77 -3.43
C VAL A 104 1.45 12.61 -2.61
N ASP A 105 2.77 12.38 -2.74
CA ASP A 105 3.81 13.18 -2.08
C ASP A 105 3.65 14.68 -2.39
N GLU A 106 3.44 15.03 -3.67
CA GLU A 106 3.21 16.42 -4.10
C GLU A 106 1.94 17.03 -3.48
N ARG A 107 0.89 16.23 -3.24
CA ARG A 107 -0.35 16.69 -2.60
C ARG A 107 -0.16 16.85 -1.11
N VAL A 108 0.42 15.86 -0.44
CA VAL A 108 0.68 15.89 1.00
C VAL A 108 1.62 17.03 1.36
N SER A 109 2.65 17.28 0.55
CA SER A 109 3.58 18.40 0.74
C SER A 109 2.89 19.77 0.73
N LYS A 110 1.71 19.91 0.11
CA LYS A 110 0.92 21.15 0.07
C LYS A 110 -0.02 21.32 1.27
N LEU A 111 -0.31 20.24 2.01
CA LEU A 111 -1.15 20.30 3.22
C LEU A 111 -0.45 21.01 4.38
N CYS A 112 0.88 21.06 4.32
CA CYS A 112 1.72 21.73 5.30
C CYS A 112 2.68 22.69 4.60
N PRO A 113 2.19 23.83 4.10
CA PRO A 113 3.06 24.84 3.54
C PRO A 113 4.02 25.30 4.65
N THR A 114 5.33 25.14 4.43
CA THR A 114 6.35 25.77 5.27
C THR A 114 6.08 27.27 5.24
N SER A 115 5.55 27.84 6.31
CA SER A 115 5.28 29.27 6.38
C SER A 115 6.62 30.00 6.40
N SER A 116 7.07 30.46 5.22
CA SER A 116 8.16 31.41 5.09
C SER A 116 7.65 32.82 5.45
N ALA A 117 7.28 33.02 6.72
CA ALA A 117 7.07 34.34 7.31
C ALA A 117 7.00 34.18 8.84
N GLU A 118 7.90 34.90 9.51
CA GLU A 118 7.90 35.27 10.93
C GLU A 118 6.60 34.97 11.70
N GLN A 119 6.52 33.84 12.38
CA GLN A 119 5.68 33.70 13.56
C GLN A 119 6.22 32.61 14.48
N ASP A 120 6.14 32.88 15.77
CA ASP A 120 6.88 32.27 16.86
C ASP A 120 7.15 30.76 16.74
N LYS A 121 8.36 30.39 17.14
CA LYS A 121 8.82 29.00 17.36
C LYS A 121 7.92 28.28 18.37
N SER A 122 6.74 27.84 17.95
CA SER A 122 6.10 26.67 18.52
C SER A 122 6.74 25.46 17.85
N THR A 123 7.61 24.76 18.57
CA THR A 123 8.28 23.52 18.14
C THR A 123 7.32 22.32 18.01
N ALA A 124 6.01 22.54 18.02
CA ALA A 124 4.98 21.51 18.11
C ALA A 124 4.02 21.46 16.90
N ASN A 125 4.44 21.96 15.74
CA ASN A 125 3.64 21.83 14.52
C ASN A 125 4.20 20.70 13.65
N ALA A 126 3.36 19.70 13.33
CA ALA A 126 3.68 18.55 12.48
C ALA A 126 4.18 18.93 11.06
N CYS A 127 4.10 20.21 10.68
CA CYS A 127 4.51 20.77 9.40
C CYS A 127 5.95 21.34 9.36
N ALA A 128 6.79 21.09 10.37
CA ALA A 128 8.14 21.68 10.44
C ALA A 128 9.18 21.00 9.51
N ASP A 129 8.98 19.73 9.17
CA ASP A 129 9.88 18.90 8.37
C ASP A 129 9.19 18.35 7.11
N LYS A 130 9.94 17.63 6.24
CA LYS A 130 9.36 16.92 5.09
C LYS A 130 8.40 15.82 5.56
N ILE A 131 7.11 16.13 5.61
CA ILE A 131 6.06 15.20 6.07
C ILE A 131 6.01 13.89 5.30
N THR A 132 6.44 13.89 4.04
CA THR A 132 6.47 12.68 3.22
C THR A 132 7.55 11.69 3.66
N ASP A 133 8.54 12.11 4.46
CA ASP A 133 9.58 11.20 4.95
C ASP A 133 9.02 10.30 6.05
N GLY A 134 9.04 8.99 5.80
CA GLY A 134 8.43 7.99 6.70
C GLY A 134 6.89 7.96 6.69
N LEU A 135 6.22 8.68 5.78
CA LEU A 135 4.77 8.55 5.58
C LEU A 135 4.47 7.25 4.84
N VAL A 136 3.71 6.34 5.47
CA VAL A 136 3.47 4.99 4.92
C VAL A 136 2.09 4.81 4.28
N GLY A 137 1.12 5.62 4.68
CA GLY A 137 -0.24 5.55 4.14
C GLY A 137 -0.96 6.86 4.33
N PHE A 138 -1.93 7.14 3.46
CA PHE A 138 -2.68 8.38 3.49
C PHE A 138 -4.14 8.15 3.11
N LEU A 139 -5.04 8.34 4.08
CA LEU A 139 -6.49 8.24 3.89
C LEU A 139 -7.08 9.65 3.73
N SER A 140 -7.77 9.88 2.60
CA SER A 140 -8.29 11.22 2.22
C SER A 140 -9.72 11.15 1.66
N GLY A 141 -10.01 11.68 0.47
CA GLY A 141 -11.37 11.77 -0.06
C GLY A 141 -11.90 10.52 -0.79
N ASN A 142 -11.11 9.45 -0.89
CA ASN A 142 -11.44 8.31 -1.76
C ASN A 142 -12.15 7.17 -1.00
N LEU A 143 -13.48 7.22 -0.99
CA LEU A 143 -14.36 6.22 -0.38
C LEU A 143 -15.16 5.48 -1.47
N SER A 144 -15.06 4.15 -1.52
CA SER A 144 -15.83 3.32 -2.44
C SER A 144 -16.05 1.92 -1.87
N ASP A 145 -17.23 1.33 -2.11
CA ASP A 145 -17.56 -0.06 -1.73
C ASP A 145 -17.23 -0.43 -0.27
N GLY A 146 -17.52 0.48 0.68
CA GLY A 146 -17.21 0.27 2.10
C GLY A 146 -15.72 0.29 2.45
N LYS A 147 -14.87 0.78 1.54
CA LYS A 147 -13.43 0.93 1.73
C LYS A 147 -13.01 2.38 1.61
N TRP A 148 -12.24 2.83 2.60
CA TRP A 148 -11.54 4.10 2.55
C TRP A 148 -10.12 3.84 2.02
N SER A 149 -9.85 4.36 0.83
CA SER A 149 -8.66 3.97 0.06
C SER A 149 -7.40 4.64 0.58
N ASP A 150 -6.34 3.85 0.73
CA ASP A 150 -4.98 4.40 0.91
C ASP A 150 -4.49 4.94 -0.43
N GLU A 151 -4.21 6.25 -0.47
CA GLU A 151 -3.78 6.92 -1.69
C GLU A 151 -2.40 6.47 -2.17
N TYR A 152 -1.56 5.91 -1.28
CA TYR A 152 -0.31 5.24 -1.64
C TYR A 152 -0.50 3.81 -2.18
N LEU A 153 -1.75 3.37 -2.35
CA LEU A 153 -2.11 2.05 -2.87
C LEU A 153 -1.70 0.89 -1.96
N GLY A 154 -1.40 1.17 -0.68
CA GLY A 154 -1.13 0.16 0.32
C GLY A 154 -2.43 -0.51 0.77
N VAL A 155 -2.70 -0.46 2.07
CA VAL A 155 -3.81 -1.19 2.66
C VAL A 155 -4.99 -0.25 2.83
N ASN A 156 -6.17 -0.61 2.33
CA ASN A 156 -7.37 0.22 2.53
C ASN A 156 -7.95 0.02 3.93
N ALA A 157 -8.54 1.06 4.51
CA ALA A 157 -9.32 0.92 5.73
C ALA A 157 -10.73 0.39 5.41
N THR A 158 -11.23 -0.49 6.27
CA THR A 158 -12.58 -1.04 6.18
C THR A 158 -13.53 -0.12 6.92
N VAL A 159 -14.56 0.37 6.23
CA VAL A 159 -15.55 1.28 6.79
C VAL A 159 -16.75 0.50 7.29
N LYS A 160 -17.19 0.83 8.49
CA LYS A 160 -18.38 0.27 9.14
C LYS A 160 -19.44 1.34 9.32
N GLY A 161 -20.70 0.94 9.27
CA GLY A 161 -21.85 1.84 9.42
C GLY A 161 -21.99 2.85 8.29
N ASP A 162 -22.74 3.92 8.54
CA ASP A 162 -22.99 4.96 7.53
C ASP A 162 -21.79 5.90 7.41
N ALA A 163 -21.25 5.97 6.20
CA ALA A 163 -20.13 6.83 5.86
C ALA A 163 -20.30 7.45 4.48
N THR A 164 -19.99 8.74 4.38
CA THR A 164 -20.04 9.48 3.11
C THR A 164 -18.75 10.26 2.93
N VAL A 165 -18.34 10.48 1.68
CA VAL A 165 -17.25 11.42 1.37
C VAL A 165 -17.62 12.78 1.96
N ALA A 166 -16.75 13.33 2.79
CA ALA A 166 -16.90 14.68 3.31
C ALA A 166 -16.55 15.68 2.22
N THR A 167 -17.48 16.58 1.91
CA THR A 167 -17.25 17.71 1.01
C THR A 167 -17.11 18.97 1.87
N GLU A 168 -15.88 19.47 1.96
CA GLU A 168 -15.42 20.70 2.65
C GLU A 168 -15.24 20.62 4.18
N PRO A 169 -14.22 21.33 4.76
CA PRO A 169 -13.16 22.10 4.11
C PRO A 169 -11.92 21.28 3.70
N VAL A 170 -11.88 19.98 4.01
CA VAL A 170 -10.80 19.05 3.64
C VAL A 170 -11.39 17.72 3.19
N ASP A 171 -10.70 17.07 2.26
CA ASP A 171 -11.04 15.74 1.79
C ASP A 171 -10.99 14.72 2.95
N GLY A 172 -12.03 13.92 3.10
CA GLY A 172 -12.13 12.95 4.17
C GLY A 172 -13.42 12.16 4.14
N VAL A 173 -13.76 11.53 5.26
CA VAL A 173 -14.98 10.74 5.43
C VAL A 173 -15.77 11.25 6.63
N LYS A 174 -17.09 11.42 6.45
CA LYS A 174 -18.04 11.70 7.52
C LYS A 174 -18.69 10.40 7.96
N PHE A 175 -18.52 10.05 9.23
CA PHE A 175 -19.19 8.91 9.87
C PHE A 175 -20.44 9.38 10.60
N THR A 176 -21.56 8.65 10.46
CA THR A 176 -22.83 8.99 11.12
C THR A 176 -23.46 7.73 11.71
N GLY A 177 -24.00 7.84 12.92
CA GLY A 177 -24.74 6.76 13.56
C GLY A 177 -23.88 5.81 14.40
N ARG A 178 -24.57 4.90 15.10
CA ARG A 178 -23.96 3.98 16.07
C ARG A 178 -23.08 2.96 15.37
N GLY A 179 -21.83 2.83 15.81
CA GLY A 179 -20.87 1.87 15.26
C GLY A 179 -20.27 2.28 13.91
N ALA A 180 -20.51 3.52 13.46
CA ALA A 180 -19.87 4.05 12.27
C ALA A 180 -18.42 4.43 12.53
N GLY A 181 -17.52 4.09 11.62
CA GLY A 181 -16.09 4.35 11.74
C GLY A 181 -15.29 3.63 10.67
N ALA A 182 -13.97 3.71 10.76
CA ALA A 182 -13.06 2.99 9.87
C ALA A 182 -12.02 2.22 10.69
N GLU A 183 -11.71 1.01 10.25
CA GLU A 183 -10.67 0.16 10.80
C GLU A 183 -9.56 -0.01 9.76
N TRP A 184 -8.37 0.44 10.09
CA TRP A 184 -7.21 0.31 9.22
C TRP A 184 -6.33 -0.84 9.73
N PRO A 185 -6.30 -1.99 9.03
CA PRO A 185 -5.76 -3.21 9.62
C PRO A 185 -4.23 -3.14 9.75
N VAL A 186 -3.71 -3.67 10.86
CA VAL A 186 -2.26 -3.87 11.10
C VAL A 186 -1.95 -5.37 11.17
N GLY A 187 -2.35 -6.04 12.26
CA GLY A 187 -2.11 -7.48 12.44
C GLY A 187 -3.10 -8.39 11.69
N SER A 188 -4.27 -7.87 11.33
CA SER A 188 -5.32 -8.63 10.61
C SER A 188 -5.09 -8.72 9.10
N GLN A 189 -3.95 -8.25 8.59
CA GLN A 189 -3.57 -8.34 7.17
C GLN A 189 -3.19 -9.78 6.74
N GLY A 190 -3.04 -10.70 7.70
CA GLY A 190 -2.71 -12.10 7.43
C GLY A 190 -1.20 -12.33 7.39
N GLU A 191 -0.74 -13.04 6.38
CA GLU A 191 0.68 -13.43 6.23
C GLU A 191 1.58 -12.24 5.88
N ASN A 192 1.15 -11.42 4.91
CA ASN A 192 1.88 -10.22 4.52
C ASN A 192 1.38 -9.02 5.33
N GLN A 193 2.04 -8.72 6.45
CA GLN A 193 1.71 -7.60 7.33
C GLN A 193 2.51 -6.36 6.98
N LEU A 194 2.03 -5.60 6.00
CA LEU A 194 2.69 -4.40 5.47
C LEU A 194 2.91 -3.34 6.57
N TYR A 195 2.02 -3.28 7.56
CA TYR A 195 2.08 -2.29 8.65
C TYR A 195 2.67 -2.83 9.95
N HIS A 196 3.39 -3.96 9.92
CA HIS A 196 4.02 -4.54 11.11
C HIS A 196 4.94 -3.57 11.88
N PHE A 197 5.49 -2.55 11.20
CA PHE A 197 6.30 -1.49 11.83
C PHE A 197 5.56 -0.74 12.96
N ALA A 198 4.22 -0.68 12.91
CA ALA A 198 3.40 0.01 13.91
C ALA A 198 3.49 -0.62 15.32
N ASN A 199 3.94 -1.88 15.42
CA ASN A 199 4.23 -2.52 16.72
C ASN A 199 5.48 -1.96 17.41
N TYR A 200 6.32 -1.21 16.70
CA TYR A 200 7.57 -0.66 17.23
C TYR A 200 7.49 0.85 17.42
N ASN A 201 7.19 1.58 16.34
CA ASN A 201 7.09 3.03 16.38
C ASN A 201 6.23 3.52 15.21
N PHE A 202 5.25 4.38 15.51
CA PHE A 202 4.42 5.02 14.50
C PHE A 202 3.87 6.34 15.01
N THR A 203 3.44 7.18 14.06
CA THR A 203 2.67 8.39 14.32
C THR A 203 1.41 8.33 13.47
N LEU A 204 0.25 8.47 14.09
CA LEU A 204 -1.04 8.59 13.40
C LEU A 204 -1.53 10.03 13.55
N VAL A 205 -1.89 10.66 12.43
CA VAL A 205 -2.34 12.05 12.38
C VAL A 205 -3.68 12.11 11.66
N ALA A 206 -4.64 12.85 12.20
CA ALA A 206 -5.87 13.16 11.51
C ALA A 206 -6.38 14.56 11.86
N THR A 207 -7.05 15.18 10.90
CA THR A 207 -7.89 16.35 11.14
C THR A 207 -9.30 15.87 11.44
N VAL A 208 -9.84 16.30 12.58
CA VAL A 208 -11.15 15.84 13.08
C VAL A 208 -12.12 17.02 13.16
N PHE A 209 -13.36 16.78 12.74
CA PHE A 209 -14.46 17.72 12.92
C PHE A 209 -15.60 17.01 13.67
N ILE A 210 -15.91 17.48 14.87
CA ILE A 210 -16.99 16.93 15.70
C ILE A 210 -18.27 17.67 15.33
N GLY A 211 -19.15 17.00 14.58
CA GLY A 211 -20.37 17.60 14.06
C GLY A 211 -21.52 17.71 15.07
N SER A 212 -21.45 17.03 16.22
CA SER A 212 -22.48 17.08 17.27
C SER A 212 -21.86 16.78 18.63
N GLU A 213 -22.38 17.42 19.67
CA GLU A 213 -21.96 17.17 21.04
C GLU A 213 -22.44 15.78 21.49
N PRO A 214 -21.58 14.98 22.16
CA PRO A 214 -21.99 13.73 22.77
C PRO A 214 -23.11 13.94 23.79
N GLU A 215 -24.00 12.96 23.96
CA GLU A 215 -25.06 13.03 24.97
C GLU A 215 -24.47 13.12 26.40
N GLU A 216 -25.01 14.04 27.20
CA GLU A 216 -24.58 14.27 28.58
C GLU A 216 -24.86 13.01 29.43
N GLY A 217 -23.81 12.46 30.05
CA GLY A 217 -23.89 11.20 30.82
C GLY A 217 -23.80 9.91 29.98
N GLY A 218 -23.55 10.02 28.67
CA GLY A 218 -23.28 8.88 27.80
C GLY A 218 -21.88 8.26 28.00
N ASN A 219 -21.68 7.07 27.42
CA ASN A 219 -20.35 6.45 27.36
C ASN A 219 -19.41 7.29 26.48
N PRO A 220 -18.10 7.38 26.80
CA PRO A 220 -17.12 8.06 25.94
C PRO A 220 -17.15 7.52 24.51
N ILE A 221 -17.18 8.43 23.53
CA ILE A 221 -17.18 8.09 22.11
C ILE A 221 -15.72 8.05 21.64
N PRO A 222 -15.22 6.91 21.13
CA PRO A 222 -13.85 6.83 20.61
C PRO A 222 -13.72 7.66 19.34
N LEU A 223 -12.64 8.44 19.26
CA LEU A 223 -12.33 9.26 18.09
C LEU A 223 -11.27 8.61 17.19
N MET A 224 -10.19 8.11 17.81
CA MET A 224 -9.07 7.46 17.13
C MET A 224 -8.31 6.59 18.14
N GLY A 225 -7.76 5.47 17.69
CA GLY A 225 -6.96 4.58 18.51
C GLY A 225 -6.36 3.45 17.67
N CYS A 226 -5.48 2.69 18.31
CA CYS A 226 -4.82 1.50 17.79
C CYS A 226 -5.04 0.32 18.74
#